data_AF-A0A2V6I707-F1
#
_entry.id   AF-A0A2V6I707-F1
#
_cell.length_a   1.000
_cell.length_b   1.000
_cell.length_c   1.000
_cell.angle_alpha   90.00
_cell.angle_beta   90.00
_cell.angle_gamma   90.00
#
_symmetry.space_group_name_H-M   'P 1'
#
loop_
_entity.id
_entity.type
_entity.pdbx_description
1 polymer ?
#
loop_
_entity_poly.entity_id
_entity_poly.type
_entity_poly.pdbx_seq_one_letter_code
_entity_poly.pdbx_strand_id
1 'polypeptide(L)' 'MNFYYWLGYHLSRVLAQLFFRFRIINRERVIQTGPVILAMNHQSFFDPPLAGNACDRPIFFLAKK' A
#
# COMPACT_ATOMS: atom_id res chain seq x y z
N MET A 1 12.66 2.93 -6.37
CA MET A 1 11.89 3.79 -5.45
C MET A 1 12.76 4.97 -5.08
N ASN A 2 12.28 6.20 -5.23
CA ASN A 2 13.01 7.38 -4.74
C ASN A 2 13.14 7.34 -3.22
N PHE A 3 14.16 7.98 -2.66
CA PHE A 3 14.42 8.01 -1.22
C PHE A 3 13.19 8.47 -0.40
N TYR A 4 12.53 9.55 -0.82
CA TYR A 4 11.32 10.05 -0.18
C TYR A 4 10.18 9.04 -0.18
N TYR A 5 9.97 8.34 -1.30
CA TYR A 5 8.94 7.31 -1.40
C TYR A 5 9.26 6.10 -0.52
N TRP A 6 10.53 5.70 -0.49
CA TRP A 6 11.00 4.63 0.39
C TRP A 6 10.78 4.97 1.86
N LEU A 7 11.14 6.20 2.27
CA LEU A 7 10.94 6.65 3.65
C LEU A 7 9.46 6.68 4.02
N GLY A 8 8.61 7.26 3.16
CA GLY A 8 7.17 7.29 3.36
C GLY A 8 6.54 5.90 3.45
N TYR A 9 6.98 4.98 2.59
CA TYR A 9 6.53 3.58 2.58
C TYR A 9 6.89 2.83 3.88
N HIS A 10 8.12 2.97 4.36
CA HIS A 10 8.50 2.32 5.63
C HIS A 10 7.78 2.93 6.82
N LEU A 11 7.65 4.26 6.84
CA LEU A 11 6.88 4.94 7.87
C LEU A 11 5.42 4.50 7.88
N SER A 12 4.77 4.43 6.70
CA SER A 12 3.38 3.95 6.61
C SER A 12 3.21 2.51 7.07
N ARG A 13 4.19 1.63 6.81
CA ARG A 13 4.17 0.24 7.30
C ARG A 13 4.24 0.17 8.82
N VAL A 14 5.16 0.93 9.43
CA VAL A 14 5.31 0.98 10.89
C VAL A 14 4.03 1.50 11.54
N LEU A 15 3.48 2.62 11.03
CA LEU A 15 2.23 3.18 11.54
C LEU A 15 1.05 2.20 11.36
N ALA A 16 0.96 1.50 10.22
CA ALA A 16 -0.08 0.50 9.98
C ALA A 16 -0.04 -0.64 11.01
N GLN A 17 1.16 -1.13 11.34
CA GLN A 17 1.33 -2.20 12.30
C GLN A 17 1.04 -1.74 13.74
N LEU A 18 1.50 -0.55 14.13
CA LEU A 18 1.33 -0.02 15.48
C LEU A 18 -0.11 0.37 15.80
N PHE A 19 -0.78 1.10 14.89
CA PHE A 19 -2.09 1.69 15.17
C PHE A 19 -3.26 0.82 14.71
N PHE A 20 -3.09 0.05 13.64
CA PHE A 20 -4.20 -0.69 13.01
C PHE A 20 -4.07 -2.21 13.13
N ARG A 21 -3.00 -2.71 13.79
CA ARG A 21 -2.66 -4.14 13.84
C ARG A 21 -2.71 -4.77 12.44
N PHE A 22 -2.25 -4.02 11.44
CA PHE A 22 -2.45 -4.34 10.03
C PHE A 22 -1.85 -5.70 9.67
N ARG A 23 -2.65 -6.55 9.01
CA ARG A 23 -2.24 -7.88 8.54
C ARG A 23 -2.43 -7.98 7.04
N ILE A 24 -1.41 -8.47 6.36
CA ILE A 24 -1.46 -8.79 4.93
C ILE A 24 -1.54 -10.30 4.83
N ILE A 25 -2.59 -10.79 4.17
CA ILE A 25 -2.80 -12.22 3.93
C ILE A 25 -2.47 -12.49 2.46
N ASN A 26 -1.80 -13.61 2.19
CA ASN A 26 -1.42 -14.04 0.85
C ASN A 26 -0.55 -13.03 0.07
N ARG A 27 0.46 -12.44 0.72
CA ARG A 27 1.36 -11.45 0.10
C ARG A 27 2.06 -12.00 -1.14
N GLU A 28 2.35 -13.31 -1.15
CA GLU A 28 2.98 -14.02 -2.25
C GLU A 28 2.16 -14.02 -3.55
N ARG A 29 0.85 -13.77 -3.48
CA ARG A 29 -0.03 -13.70 -4.66
C ARG A 29 0.01 -12.34 -5.37
N VAL A 30 0.70 -11.35 -4.78
CA VAL A 30 0.78 -10.01 -5.38
C VAL A 30 1.63 -10.08 -6.65
N ILE A 31 1.03 -9.67 -7.77
CA ILE A 31 1.71 -9.60 -9.06
C ILE A 31 2.75 -8.48 -9.02
N GLN A 32 4.02 -8.87 -9.12
CA GLN A 32 5.17 -7.97 -9.00
C GLN A 32 5.58 -7.33 -10.34
N THR A 33 5.20 -7.94 -11.46
CA THR A 33 5.62 -7.53 -12.80
C THR A 33 4.42 -7.43 -13.74
N GLY A 34 4.44 -6.43 -14.62
CA GLY A 34 3.38 -6.20 -15.60
C GLY A 34 2.26 -5.26 -15.11
N PRO A 35 1.33 -4.89 -16.01
CA PRO A 35 0.24 -3.99 -15.70
C PRO A 35 -0.84 -4.70 -14.89
N VAL A 36 -1.23 -4.12 -13.75
CA VAL A 36 -2.36 -4.60 -12.95
C VAL A 36 -3.08 -3.42 -12.29
N ILE A 37 -4.37 -3.61 -12.01
CA ILE A 37 -5.19 -2.68 -11.25
C ILE A 37 -5.38 -3.28 -9.85
N LEU A 38 -4.95 -2.54 -8.83
CA LEU A 38 -5.24 -2.89 -7.44
C LEU A 38 -6.61 -2.33 -7.08
N ALA A 39 -7.62 -3.19 -7.10
CA ALA A 39 -8.96 -2.86 -6.63
C ALA A 39 -9.08 -3.13 -5.13
N MET A 40 -9.59 -2.16 -4.38
CA MET A 40 -9.84 -2.25 -2.94
C MET A 40 -11.17 -1.61 -2.60
N ASN A 41 -11.77 -2.02 -1.47
CA ASN A 41 -12.86 -1.28 -0.88
C ASN A 41 -12.36 0.10 -0.38
N HIS A 42 -13.22 1.12 -0.44
CA HIS A 42 -12.90 2.44 0.10
C HIS A 42 -13.81 2.76 1.29
N GLN A 43 -13.21 2.82 2.48
CA GLN A 43 -13.87 3.13 3.74
C GLN A 43 -13.22 4.33 4.45
N SER A 44 -11.95 4.62 4.19
CA SER A 44 -11.23 5.68 4.90
C SER A 44 -10.17 6.38 4.03
N PHE A 45 -9.78 7.58 4.44
CA PHE A 45 -8.66 8.29 3.81
C PHE A 45 -7.30 7.58 3.99
N PHE A 46 -7.20 6.59 4.89
CA PHE A 46 -5.99 5.82 5.11
C PHE A 46 -5.87 4.60 4.19
N ASP A 47 -6.90 4.30 3.40
CA ASP A 47 -6.89 3.13 2.51
C ASP A 47 -5.74 3.18 1.49
N PRO A 48 -5.41 4.32 0.83
CA PRO A 48 -4.32 4.34 -0.13
C PRO A 48 -2.95 4.00 0.50
N PRO A 49 -2.51 4.62 1.61
CA PRO A 49 -1.28 4.21 2.29
C PRO A 49 -1.28 2.74 2.75
N LEU A 50 -2.40 2.27 3.30
CA LEU A 50 -2.51 0.90 3.80
C LEU A 50 -2.47 -0.14 2.67
N ALA A 51 -3.12 0.13 1.56
CA ALA A 51 -3.05 -0.72 0.38
C ALA A 51 -1.68 -0.67 -0.29
N GLY A 52 -1.01 0.48 -0.27
CA GLY A 52 0.39 0.61 -0.67
C GLY A 52 1.30 -0.36 0.08
N ASN A 53 1.09 -0.53 1.39
CA ASN A 53 1.87 -1.46 2.21
C ASN A 53 1.74 -2.94 1.80
N ALA A 54 0.64 -3.30 1.13
CA ALA A 54 0.40 -4.65 0.61
C ALA A 54 1.21 -4.95 -0.67
N CYS A 55 1.67 -3.92 -1.39
CA CYS A 55 2.50 -4.06 -2.58
C CYS A 55 3.99 -3.86 -2.25
N ASP A 56 4.84 -4.64 -2.91
CA ASP A 56 6.31 -4.51 -2.82
C ASP A 56 6.90 -3.65 -3.95
N ARG A 57 6.04 -3.07 -4.79
CA ARG A 57 6.40 -2.19 -5.90
C ARG A 57 5.67 -0.85 -5.80
N PRO A 58 6.21 0.23 -6.37
CA PRO A 58 5.51 1.50 -6.47
C PRO A 58 4.14 1.33 -7.15
N ILE A 59 3.11 1.89 -6.53
CA ILE A 59 1.77 1.95 -7.11
C ILE A 59 1.32 3.40 -7.27
N PHE A 60 0.49 3.63 -8.28
CA PHE A 60 -0.13 4.92 -8.56
C PHE A 60 -1.60 4.83 -8.16
N PHE A 61 -2.06 5.79 -7.38
CA PHE A 61 -3.45 5.84 -6.93
C PHE A 61 -4.25 6.78 -7.82
N LEU A 62 -5.43 6.32 -8.22
CA LEU A 62 -6.43 7.18 -8.82
C LEU A 62 -7.38 7.64 -7.72
N ALA A 63 -7.15 8.84 -7.19
CA ALA A 63 -8.03 9.47 -6.21
C ALA A 63 -8.64 10.73 -6.82
N LYS A 64 -9.97 10.84 -6.73
CA LYS A 64 -10.70 12.07 -7.06
C LYS A 64 -11.04 12.78 -5.75
N LYS A 65 -11.03 14.11 -5.79
CA LYS A 65 -11.43 14.96 -4.65
C LYS A 65 -12.87 14.70 -4.24
#